data_AF-D6M281-F1
#
_entry.id   AF-D6M281-F1
#
_cell.length_a   1.000
_cell.length_b   1.000
_cell.length_c   1.000
_cell.angle_alpha   90.00
_cell.angle_beta   90.00
_cell.angle_gamma   90.00
#
_symmetry.space_group_name_H-M   'P 1'
#
loop_
_entity.id
_entity.type
_entity.pdbx_description
1 polymer ?
#
loop_
_entity_poly.entity_id
_entity_poly.type
_entity_poly.pdbx_seq_one_letter_code
_entity_poly.pdbx_strand_id
1 'polypeptide(L)'
;MVAAFANSPFLAGRATGWRSTRQALWAAIEPGRTAAPAPGPDARSAWTGHVLDTPVMCVRSGEGPWPVPEGLTLRAWAREGARAEGAGRAPVADDLDYHVTTLFPPVRARGHLELRMIDAQPGEDGWVVPLAVVGALFDDEAAAEAAYRAVAPLAGRLGDVPPPRSPLWLAAARDGLTDPGLARAARACFDAASEALQRLGAPPAMRALVAGFTERYVARGRCPADDLLAHPLASLARAPGLWGTTAPHGRKDVVS
;
A
#
# COMPACT_ATOMS: atom_id res chain seq x y z
N MET A 1 2.25 0.04 -9.92
CA MET A 1 1.12 -0.55 -9.17
C MET A 1 0.16 0.49 -8.61
N VAL A 2 0.59 1.47 -7.80
CA VAL A 2 -0.28 2.57 -7.30
C VAL A 2 -1.16 3.17 -8.41
N ALA A 3 -0.53 3.57 -9.52
CA ALA A 3 -1.23 4.19 -10.64
C ALA A 3 -2.25 3.27 -11.33
N ALA A 4 -1.87 2.02 -11.61
CA ALA A 4 -2.72 1.06 -12.35
C ALA A 4 -3.94 0.63 -11.55
N PHE A 5 -3.81 0.55 -10.22
CA PHE A 5 -4.85 0.09 -9.31
C PHE A 5 -5.49 1.22 -8.48
N ALA A 6 -5.28 2.49 -8.85
CA ALA A 6 -5.90 3.61 -8.15
C ALA A 6 -7.43 3.52 -8.22
N ASN A 7 -8.11 3.56 -7.07
CA ASN A 7 -9.54 3.32 -6.96
C ASN A 7 -10.22 4.11 -5.82
N SER A 8 -9.65 5.25 -5.43
CA SER A 8 -10.20 6.07 -4.33
C SER A 8 -10.25 7.56 -4.67
N PRO A 9 -10.99 7.99 -5.71
CA PRO A 9 -10.98 9.40 -6.14
C PRO A 9 -11.88 10.33 -5.32
N PHE A 10 -12.65 9.80 -4.37
CA PHE A 10 -13.58 10.56 -3.54
C PHE A 10 -13.21 10.52 -2.06
N LEU A 11 -13.48 11.61 -1.35
CA LEU A 11 -13.47 11.70 0.12
C LEU A 11 -14.76 12.38 0.57
N ALA A 12 -15.50 11.75 1.49
CA ALA A 12 -16.79 12.27 1.99
C ALA A 12 -17.73 12.72 0.86
N GLY A 13 -17.82 11.92 -0.21
CA GLY A 13 -18.69 12.18 -1.35
C GLY A 13 -18.18 13.22 -2.37
N ARG A 14 -17.00 13.81 -2.17
CA ARG A 14 -16.43 14.84 -3.04
C ARG A 14 -15.18 14.35 -3.76
N ALA A 15 -15.06 14.65 -5.05
CA ALA A 15 -13.87 14.34 -5.82
C ALA A 15 -12.69 15.14 -5.26
N THR A 16 -11.55 14.51 -5.06
CA THR A 16 -10.38 15.13 -4.42
C THR A 16 -9.35 15.65 -5.42
N GLY A 17 -9.52 15.34 -6.70
CA GLY A 17 -8.50 15.56 -7.74
C GLY A 17 -7.38 14.51 -7.76
N TRP A 18 -7.45 13.49 -6.91
CA TRP A 18 -6.54 12.35 -6.92
C TRP A 18 -7.23 11.12 -7.50
N ARG A 19 -6.51 10.23 -8.18
CA ARG A 19 -7.01 8.88 -8.50
C ARG A 19 -6.98 7.97 -7.28
N SER A 20 -5.99 8.16 -6.41
CA SER A 20 -5.89 7.50 -5.11
C SER A 20 -5.78 8.53 -3.98
N THR A 21 -6.93 8.96 -3.46
CA THR A 21 -6.97 9.78 -2.24
C THR A 21 -6.37 9.03 -1.07
N ARG A 22 -6.55 7.71 -1.00
CA ARG A 22 -5.96 6.88 0.06
C ARG A 22 -4.44 7.05 0.09
N GLN A 23 -3.76 7.01 -1.05
CA GLN A 23 -2.32 7.20 -1.10
C GLN A 23 -1.90 8.65 -0.81
N ALA A 24 -2.70 9.65 -1.22
CA ALA A 24 -2.46 11.04 -0.84
C ALA A 24 -2.50 11.23 0.68
N LEU A 25 -3.46 10.60 1.36
CA LEU A 25 -3.56 10.61 2.83
C LEU A 25 -2.38 9.89 3.48
N TRP A 26 -1.96 8.72 2.97
CA TRP A 26 -0.76 8.03 3.47
C TRP A 26 0.50 8.89 3.36
N ALA A 27 0.66 9.65 2.27
CA ALA A 27 1.78 10.58 2.10
C ALA A 27 1.75 11.78 3.06
N ALA A 28 0.58 12.13 3.60
CA ALA A 28 0.41 13.20 4.58
C ALA A 28 0.65 12.75 6.03
N ILE A 29 0.73 11.45 6.31
CA ILE A 29 1.06 10.93 7.64
C ILE A 29 2.55 11.15 7.92
N GLU A 30 2.89 11.37 9.19
CA GLU A 30 4.27 11.54 9.66
C GLU A 30 5.18 10.39 9.12
N PRO A 31 6.34 10.73 8.54
CA PRO A 31 7.15 9.78 7.77
C PRO A 31 7.83 8.70 8.59
N GLY A 32 8.07 8.90 9.89
CA GLY A 32 8.84 8.01 10.74
C GLY A 32 8.43 6.55 10.64
N ARG A 33 7.12 6.28 10.49
CA ARG A 33 6.59 4.91 10.31
C ARG A 33 6.08 4.60 8.90
N THR A 34 5.80 5.62 8.10
CA THR A 34 5.06 5.47 6.83
C THR A 34 5.94 5.54 5.59
N ALA A 35 7.16 6.04 5.74
CA ALA A 35 8.11 6.12 4.64
C ALA A 35 8.70 4.75 4.29
N ALA A 36 8.98 4.53 3.02
CA ALA A 36 9.85 3.45 2.57
C ALA A 36 11.26 3.63 3.17
N PRO A 37 12.00 2.54 3.39
CA PRO A 37 13.41 2.62 3.80
C PRO A 37 14.21 3.52 2.86
N ALA A 38 15.12 4.30 3.44
CA ALA A 38 16.10 5.03 2.64
C ALA A 38 16.92 4.04 1.80
N PRO A 39 17.35 4.41 0.57
CA PRO A 39 18.22 3.57 -0.23
C PRO A 39 19.48 3.19 0.56
N GLY A 40 19.87 1.93 0.45
CA GLY A 40 21.04 1.37 1.11
C GLY A 40 21.84 0.49 0.14
N PRO A 41 22.94 -0.14 0.61
CA PRO A 41 23.76 -1.02 -0.22
C PRO A 41 22.95 -2.21 -0.77
N ASP A 42 21.95 -2.65 -0.01
CA ASP A 42 21.00 -3.67 -0.41
C ASP A 42 19.66 -3.48 0.33
N ALA A 43 18.61 -4.15 -0.15
CA ALA A 43 17.26 -4.02 0.38
C ALA A 43 17.12 -4.53 1.84
N ARG A 44 17.87 -5.56 2.22
CA ARG A 44 17.85 -6.10 3.59
C ARG A 44 18.46 -5.10 4.56
N SER A 45 19.63 -4.57 4.25
CA SER A 45 20.32 -3.56 5.05
C SER A 45 19.48 -2.29 5.20
N ALA A 46 18.86 -1.82 4.11
CA ALA A 46 17.94 -0.68 4.14
C ALA A 46 16.74 -0.95 5.07
N TRP A 47 16.09 -2.11 4.94
CA TRP A 47 14.97 -2.50 5.78
C TRP A 47 15.36 -2.62 7.26
N THR A 48 16.47 -3.30 7.56
CA THR A 48 16.99 -3.46 8.92
C THR A 48 17.33 -2.10 9.55
N GLY A 49 17.97 -1.20 8.81
CA GLY A 49 18.23 0.17 9.28
C GLY A 49 16.92 0.90 9.64
N HIS A 50 15.96 0.90 8.71
CA HIS A 50 14.66 1.52 8.93
C HIS A 50 13.93 0.95 10.17
N VAL A 51 13.91 -0.38 10.35
CA VAL A 51 13.31 -1.02 11.53
C VAL A 51 14.01 -0.57 12.82
N LEU A 52 15.34 -0.57 12.83
CA LEU A 52 16.13 -0.21 14.02
C LEU A 52 16.01 1.28 14.39
N ASP A 53 15.93 2.15 13.40
CA ASP A 53 15.95 3.60 13.58
C ASP A 53 14.55 4.22 13.78
N THR A 54 13.49 3.46 13.53
CA THR A 54 12.12 3.91 13.81
C THR A 54 11.82 3.86 15.32
N PRO A 55 11.21 4.90 15.91
CA PRO A 55 10.77 4.86 17.31
C PRO A 55 9.81 3.70 17.60
N VAL A 56 9.92 3.07 18.76
CA VAL A 56 8.96 2.06 19.21
C VAL A 56 7.60 2.71 19.45
N MET A 57 6.50 2.00 19.17
CA MET A 57 5.16 2.53 19.40
C MET A 57 4.78 2.46 20.89
N CYS A 58 5.16 1.36 21.53
CA CYS A 58 5.00 1.13 22.96
C CYS A 58 5.84 -0.07 23.38
N VAL A 59 6.08 -0.19 24.68
CA VAL A 59 6.70 -1.36 25.30
C VAL A 59 5.58 -2.23 25.84
N ARG A 60 5.41 -3.44 25.29
CA ARG A 60 4.32 -4.32 25.75
C ARG A 60 4.64 -4.85 27.15
N SER A 61 3.64 -4.82 28.02
CA SER A 61 3.69 -5.35 29.39
C SER A 61 2.52 -6.31 29.62
N GLY A 62 2.77 -7.38 30.37
CA GLY A 62 1.73 -8.26 30.90
C GLY A 62 1.04 -7.69 32.14
N GLU A 63 1.64 -6.68 32.75
CA GLU A 63 1.13 -6.00 33.94
C GLU A 63 0.81 -4.54 33.62
N GLY A 64 -0.45 -4.15 33.81
CA GLY A 64 -0.91 -2.77 33.65
C GLY A 64 -0.84 -2.20 32.22
N PRO A 65 -0.98 -0.87 32.07
CA PRO A 65 -0.90 -0.18 30.78
C PRO A 65 0.49 -0.29 30.14
N TRP A 66 0.53 -0.26 28.81
CA TRP A 66 1.79 -0.30 28.07
C TRP A 66 2.47 1.08 28.05
N PRO A 67 3.75 1.20 28.45
CA PRO A 67 4.52 2.44 28.31
C PRO A 67 4.63 2.88 26.84
N VAL A 68 4.55 4.19 26.61
CA VAL A 68 4.72 4.83 25.30
C VAL A 68 5.92 5.79 25.40
N PRO A 69 7.15 5.27 25.33
CA PRO A 69 8.33 6.10 25.46
C PRO A 69 8.49 7.02 24.25
N GLU A 70 8.73 8.30 24.51
CA GLU A 70 8.94 9.29 23.46
C GLU A 70 10.32 9.12 22.83
N GLY A 71 10.39 9.00 21.51
CA GLY A 71 11.65 8.97 20.76
C GLY A 71 12.51 7.71 20.90
N LEU A 72 12.17 6.77 21.80
CA LEU A 72 12.94 5.53 21.97
C LEU A 72 12.96 4.71 20.68
N THR A 73 14.12 4.55 20.05
CA THR A 73 14.29 3.69 18.88
C THR A 73 14.56 2.25 19.29
N LEU A 74 14.23 1.29 18.42
CA LEU A 74 14.55 -0.12 18.66
C LEU A 74 16.08 -0.31 18.78
N ARG A 75 16.89 0.47 18.05
CA ARG A 75 18.35 0.46 18.16
C ARG A 75 18.83 0.87 19.54
N ALA A 76 18.33 1.99 20.07
CA ALA A 76 18.69 2.46 21.40
C ALA A 76 18.28 1.42 22.45
N TRP A 77 17.06 0.91 22.34
CA TRP A 77 16.55 -0.11 23.26
C TRP A 77 17.40 -1.39 23.25
N ALA A 78 17.80 -1.87 22.07
CA ALA A 78 18.64 -3.06 21.93
C ALA A 78 20.06 -2.86 22.48
N ARG A 79 20.61 -1.63 22.42
CA ARG A 79 21.97 -1.31 22.91
C ARG A 79 22.02 -1.04 24.40
N GLU A 80 21.04 -0.32 24.92
CA GLU A 80 21.02 0.18 26.30
C GLU A 80 20.19 -0.72 27.22
N GLY A 81 19.33 -1.59 26.66
CA GLY A 81 18.47 -2.50 27.40
C GLY A 81 17.51 -1.74 28.32
N ALA A 82 17.43 -2.18 29.59
CA ALA A 82 16.59 -1.54 30.59
C ALA A 82 17.00 -0.10 30.94
N ARG A 83 18.20 0.34 30.54
CA ARG A 83 18.68 1.71 30.80
C ARG A 83 18.13 2.72 29.80
N ALA A 84 17.56 2.26 28.68
CA ALA A 84 16.97 3.14 27.70
C ALA A 84 15.75 3.86 28.31
N GLU A 85 15.64 5.15 28.06
CA GLU A 85 14.60 5.98 28.67
C GLU A 85 13.19 5.48 28.33
N GLY A 86 12.36 5.33 29.37
CA GLY A 86 10.99 4.83 29.25
C GLY A 86 10.85 3.35 28.86
N ALA A 87 11.94 2.60 28.73
CA ALA A 87 11.89 1.18 28.37
C ALA A 87 11.52 0.26 29.54
N GLY A 88 12.08 0.49 30.73
CA GLY A 88 11.82 -0.28 31.96
C GLY A 88 12.34 -1.73 31.98
N ARG A 89 12.71 -2.29 30.83
CA ARG A 89 13.29 -3.64 30.67
C ARG A 89 14.11 -3.73 29.38
N ALA A 90 14.90 -4.79 29.21
CA ALA A 90 15.51 -5.10 27.93
C ALA A 90 14.47 -5.58 26.89
N PRO A 91 14.70 -5.38 25.58
CA PRO A 91 13.81 -5.88 24.55
C PRO A 91 13.93 -7.41 24.43
N VAL A 92 12.82 -8.05 24.07
CA VAL A 92 12.76 -9.48 23.69
C VAL A 92 12.34 -9.63 22.23
N ALA A 93 12.42 -10.83 21.67
CA ALA A 93 12.06 -11.10 20.27
C ALA A 93 10.63 -10.63 19.93
N ASP A 94 9.68 -10.87 20.84
CA ASP A 94 8.29 -10.42 20.71
C ASP A 94 8.15 -8.90 20.55
N ASP A 95 9.08 -8.09 21.07
CA ASP A 95 9.05 -6.64 20.86
C ASP A 95 9.45 -6.26 19.45
N LEU A 96 10.44 -6.96 18.86
CA LEU A 96 10.82 -6.77 17.46
C LEU A 96 9.65 -7.16 16.54
N ASP A 97 9.04 -8.33 16.79
CA ASP A 97 7.91 -8.80 15.99
C ASP A 97 6.75 -7.81 16.04
N TYR A 98 6.42 -7.31 17.24
CA TYR A 98 5.42 -6.28 17.40
C TYR A 98 5.81 -4.97 16.71
N HIS A 99 7.02 -4.47 16.95
CA HIS A 99 7.52 -3.21 16.39
C HIS A 99 7.41 -3.19 14.87
N VAL A 100 7.81 -4.28 14.20
CA VAL A 100 7.67 -4.43 12.74
C VAL A 100 6.20 -4.30 12.30
N THR A 101 5.23 -4.77 13.09
CA THR A 101 3.81 -4.61 12.79
C THR A 101 3.32 -3.16 12.84
N THR A 102 4.06 -2.28 13.50
CA THR A 102 3.76 -0.85 13.66
C THR A 102 4.38 0.04 12.57
N LEU A 103 5.20 -0.55 11.70
CA LEU A 103 5.75 0.14 10.53
C LEU A 103 4.77 0.03 9.38
N PHE A 104 4.49 1.12 8.69
CA PHE A 104 3.54 1.17 7.58
C PHE A 104 4.14 1.71 6.27
N PRO A 105 5.34 1.24 5.85
CA PRO A 105 5.90 1.62 4.56
C PRO A 105 5.00 1.11 3.41
N PRO A 106 5.18 1.60 2.18
CA PRO A 106 4.41 1.08 1.05
C PRO A 106 4.63 -0.41 0.76
N VAL A 107 5.83 -0.94 1.06
CA VAL A 107 6.15 -2.38 1.09
C VAL A 107 6.80 -2.70 2.42
N ARG A 108 6.27 -3.69 3.15
CA ARG A 108 6.80 -4.13 4.44
C ARG A 108 7.29 -5.57 4.37
N ALA A 109 8.49 -5.85 4.87
CA ALA A 109 9.02 -7.22 4.97
C ALA A 109 8.90 -7.75 6.40
N ARG A 110 8.32 -8.94 6.57
CA ARG A 110 8.08 -9.59 7.89
C ARG A 110 7.96 -11.11 7.83
N GLY A 111 8.83 -11.75 7.04
CA GLY A 111 8.75 -13.17 6.66
C GLY A 111 8.14 -13.37 5.27
N HIS A 112 7.24 -12.47 4.89
CA HIS A 112 6.70 -12.25 3.55
C HIS A 112 6.75 -10.76 3.22
N LEU A 113 6.47 -10.42 1.95
CA LEU A 113 6.29 -9.03 1.52
C LEU A 113 4.82 -8.63 1.60
N GLU A 114 4.54 -7.52 2.24
CA GLU A 114 3.21 -6.91 2.28
C GLU A 114 3.18 -5.67 1.40
N LEU A 115 2.40 -5.72 0.33
CA LEU A 115 2.17 -4.58 -0.55
C LEU A 115 1.00 -3.77 0.00
N ARG A 116 1.30 -2.62 0.60
CA ARG A 116 0.33 -1.78 1.35
C ARG A 116 -0.19 -0.61 0.52
N MET A 117 0.36 -0.42 -0.67
CA MET A 117 0.10 0.73 -1.52
C MET A 117 -1.06 0.55 -2.51
N ILE A 118 -1.63 -0.64 -2.65
CA ILE A 118 -2.72 -0.91 -3.60
C ILE A 118 -4.06 -0.51 -2.97
N ASP A 119 -4.89 0.26 -3.68
CA ASP A 119 -6.24 0.58 -3.22
C ASP A 119 -7.11 -0.67 -3.21
N ALA A 120 -8.11 -0.72 -2.33
CA ALA A 120 -9.13 -1.76 -2.40
C ALA A 120 -9.79 -1.73 -3.80
N GLN A 121 -9.78 -2.87 -4.48
CA GLN A 121 -10.35 -2.99 -5.82
C GLN A 121 -11.85 -3.29 -5.76
N PRO A 122 -12.64 -2.89 -6.76
CA PRO A 122 -14.09 -3.06 -6.74
C PRO A 122 -14.50 -4.52 -7.01
N GLY A 123 -15.62 -4.94 -6.42
CA GLY A 123 -16.22 -6.26 -6.63
C GLY A 123 -15.63 -7.37 -5.75
N GLU A 124 -16.32 -8.51 -5.68
CA GLU A 124 -15.92 -9.67 -4.86
C GLU A 124 -14.56 -10.24 -5.32
N ASP A 125 -14.31 -10.25 -6.64
CA ASP A 125 -13.06 -10.74 -7.24
C ASP A 125 -12.00 -9.63 -7.44
N GLY A 126 -12.20 -8.44 -6.85
CA GLY A 126 -11.36 -7.27 -7.11
C GLY A 126 -9.87 -7.51 -6.85
N TRP A 127 -9.52 -8.38 -5.91
CA TRP A 127 -8.14 -8.69 -5.53
C TRP A 127 -7.44 -9.70 -6.44
N VAL A 128 -8.18 -10.43 -7.29
CA VAL A 128 -7.59 -11.47 -8.16
C VAL A 128 -6.54 -10.87 -9.09
N VAL A 129 -6.85 -9.75 -9.75
CA VAL A 129 -5.93 -9.13 -10.72
C VAL A 129 -4.68 -8.56 -10.05
N PRO A 130 -4.76 -7.75 -8.97
CA PRO A 130 -3.56 -7.33 -8.24
C PRO A 130 -2.67 -8.49 -7.81
N LEU A 131 -3.26 -9.55 -7.24
CA LEU A 131 -2.50 -10.71 -6.76
C LEU A 131 -1.84 -11.46 -7.93
N ALA A 132 -2.58 -11.73 -9.00
CA ALA A 132 -2.07 -12.45 -10.17
C ALA A 132 -0.92 -11.68 -10.85
N VAL A 133 -1.08 -10.37 -11.04
CA VAL A 133 -0.06 -9.53 -11.68
C VAL A 133 1.17 -9.42 -10.80
N VAL A 134 1.02 -9.12 -9.51
CA VAL A 134 2.17 -9.03 -8.60
C VAL A 134 2.87 -10.37 -8.48
N GLY A 135 2.14 -11.47 -8.26
CA GLY A 135 2.71 -12.81 -8.16
C GLY A 135 3.51 -13.17 -9.42
N ALA A 136 2.92 -12.98 -10.60
CA ALA A 136 3.60 -13.25 -11.87
C ALA A 136 4.89 -12.42 -12.06
N LEU A 137 4.89 -11.15 -11.66
CA LEU A 137 6.06 -10.28 -11.77
C LEU A 137 7.19 -10.64 -10.78
N PHE A 138 6.89 -11.37 -9.70
CA PHE A 138 7.88 -11.79 -8.70
C PHE A 138 8.34 -13.24 -8.90
N ASP A 139 7.42 -14.12 -9.32
CA ASP A 139 7.66 -15.56 -9.39
C ASP A 139 8.22 -16.03 -10.76
N ASP A 140 8.13 -15.19 -11.79
CA ASP A 140 8.72 -15.45 -13.11
C ASP A 140 9.89 -14.50 -13.39
N GLU A 141 11.09 -15.06 -13.58
CA GLU A 141 12.33 -14.31 -13.74
C GLU A 141 12.30 -13.35 -14.95
N ALA A 142 11.74 -13.80 -16.08
CA ALA A 142 11.65 -12.97 -17.28
C ALA A 142 10.70 -11.78 -17.08
N ALA A 143 9.59 -11.99 -16.37
CA ALA A 143 8.67 -10.91 -16.03
C ALA A 143 9.24 -9.95 -14.98
N ALA A 144 9.99 -10.45 -14.00
CA ALA A 144 10.71 -9.61 -13.04
C ALA A 144 11.70 -8.67 -13.73
N GLU A 145 12.52 -9.20 -14.64
CA GLU A 145 13.48 -8.41 -15.42
C GLU A 145 12.78 -7.40 -16.35
N ALA A 146 11.69 -7.81 -17.01
CA ALA A 146 10.90 -6.91 -17.85
C ALA A 146 10.30 -5.77 -17.03
N ALA A 147 9.75 -6.06 -15.84
CA ALA A 147 9.24 -5.06 -14.93
C ALA A 147 10.33 -4.11 -14.44
N TYR A 148 11.51 -4.63 -14.08
CA TYR A 148 12.66 -3.83 -13.68
C TYR A 148 13.05 -2.83 -14.79
N ARG A 149 13.21 -3.31 -16.02
CA ARG A 149 13.51 -2.43 -17.18
C ARG A 149 12.42 -1.41 -17.45
N ALA A 150 11.15 -1.80 -17.30
CA ALA A 150 10.02 -0.91 -17.52
C ALA A 150 9.98 0.25 -16.53
N VAL A 151 10.34 0.01 -15.27
CA VAL A 151 10.31 1.05 -14.22
C VAL A 151 11.62 1.83 -14.09
N ALA A 152 12.75 1.28 -14.56
CA ALA A 152 14.07 1.93 -14.43
C ALA A 152 14.11 3.38 -14.94
N PRO A 153 13.51 3.76 -16.10
CA PRO A 153 13.47 5.15 -16.56
C PRO A 153 12.73 6.12 -15.62
N LEU A 154 11.89 5.61 -14.71
CA LEU A 154 11.15 6.43 -13.75
C LEU A 154 11.97 6.72 -12.49
N ALA A 155 13.10 6.04 -12.26
CA ALA A 155 13.87 6.14 -11.03
C ALA A 155 14.34 7.59 -10.74
N GLY A 156 14.70 8.35 -11.78
CA GLY A 156 15.10 9.76 -11.64
C GLY A 156 13.99 10.67 -11.08
N ARG A 157 12.73 10.22 -11.05
CA ARG A 157 11.58 10.96 -10.49
C ARG A 157 11.31 10.65 -9.02
N LEU A 158 12.06 9.73 -8.40
CA LEU A 158 11.94 9.46 -6.96
C LEU A 158 12.42 10.65 -6.12
N GLY A 159 13.42 11.42 -6.57
CA GLY A 159 13.98 12.51 -5.77
C GLY A 159 14.53 12.05 -4.42
N ASP A 160 14.71 12.99 -3.48
CA ASP A 160 15.39 12.72 -2.20
C ASP A 160 14.44 12.28 -1.07
N VAL A 161 13.13 12.50 -1.25
CA VAL A 161 12.13 12.14 -0.24
C VAL A 161 11.64 10.73 -0.51
N PRO A 162 11.68 9.81 0.48
CA PRO A 162 11.23 8.44 0.28
C PRO A 162 9.73 8.37 -0.04
N PRO A 163 9.30 7.36 -0.82
CA PRO A 163 7.90 6.97 -0.92
C PRO A 163 7.22 6.86 0.44
N PRO A 164 5.91 7.11 0.57
CA PRO A 164 4.98 7.50 -0.50
C PRO A 164 5.02 9.00 -0.86
N ARG A 165 5.92 9.79 -0.27
CA ARG A 165 6.00 11.25 -0.48
C ARG A 165 6.86 11.68 -1.67
N SER A 166 7.53 10.73 -2.30
CA SER A 166 8.39 10.97 -3.45
C SER A 166 7.58 11.53 -4.64
N PRO A 167 8.14 12.40 -5.50
CA PRO A 167 7.40 13.01 -6.61
C PRO A 167 6.77 11.98 -7.55
N LEU A 168 7.48 10.88 -7.83
CA LEU A 168 6.94 9.76 -8.63
C LEU A 168 5.70 9.13 -7.97
N TRP A 169 5.72 8.93 -6.66
CA TRP A 169 4.60 8.31 -5.94
C TRP A 169 3.40 9.24 -5.83
N LEU A 170 3.63 10.53 -5.62
CA LEU A 170 2.58 11.54 -5.64
C LEU A 170 1.95 11.66 -7.03
N ALA A 171 2.74 11.65 -8.11
CA ALA A 171 2.23 11.62 -9.48
C ALA A 171 1.41 10.33 -9.73
N ALA A 172 1.90 9.17 -9.27
CA ALA A 172 1.16 7.93 -9.40
C ALA A 172 -0.19 7.94 -8.67
N ALA A 173 -0.25 8.54 -7.48
CA ALA A 173 -1.50 8.66 -6.72
C ALA A 173 -2.44 9.72 -7.32
N ARG A 174 -1.90 10.84 -7.83
CA ARG A 174 -2.69 11.96 -8.37
C ARG A 174 -3.20 11.66 -9.76
N ASP A 175 -2.30 11.33 -10.68
CA ASP A 175 -2.55 11.28 -12.12
C ASP A 175 -2.87 9.86 -12.60
N GLY A 176 -2.52 8.85 -11.81
CA GLY A 176 -2.70 7.44 -12.20
C GLY A 176 -1.96 7.13 -13.50
N LEU A 177 -2.66 6.49 -14.45
CA LEU A 177 -2.10 6.15 -15.76
C LEU A 177 -2.31 7.24 -16.82
N THR A 178 -2.78 8.44 -16.43
CA THR A 178 -2.73 9.59 -17.34
C THR A 178 -1.31 10.17 -17.46
N ASP A 179 -0.42 9.85 -16.51
CA ASP A 179 1.02 10.10 -16.64
C ASP A 179 1.63 9.17 -17.71
N PRO A 180 2.24 9.68 -18.79
CA PRO A 180 2.71 8.85 -19.90
C PRO A 180 3.84 7.89 -19.52
N GLY A 181 4.68 8.26 -18.54
CA GLY A 181 5.77 7.40 -18.06
C GLY A 181 5.22 6.20 -17.29
N LEU A 182 4.28 6.45 -16.38
CA LEU A 182 3.58 5.42 -15.61
C LEU A 182 2.71 4.54 -16.50
N ALA A 183 2.04 5.10 -17.51
CA ALA A 183 1.25 4.36 -18.49
C ALA A 183 2.11 3.35 -19.26
N ARG A 184 3.25 3.80 -19.80
CA ARG A 184 4.20 2.93 -20.53
C ARG A 184 4.76 1.83 -19.63
N ALA A 185 5.20 2.18 -18.42
CA ALA A 185 5.71 1.19 -17.47
C ALA A 185 4.63 0.17 -17.08
N ALA A 186 3.40 0.63 -16.81
CA ALA A 186 2.30 -0.26 -16.48
C ALA A 186 1.93 -1.19 -17.63
N ARG A 187 1.89 -0.71 -18.89
CA ARG A 187 1.69 -1.58 -20.07
C ARG A 187 2.72 -2.71 -20.09
N ALA A 188 4.00 -2.36 -20.04
CA ALA A 188 5.07 -3.34 -20.09
C ALA A 188 5.01 -4.35 -18.93
N CYS A 189 4.72 -3.89 -17.71
CA CYS A 189 4.50 -4.78 -16.57
C CYS A 189 3.32 -5.73 -16.76
N PHE A 190 2.17 -5.25 -17.27
CA PHE A 190 1.00 -6.09 -17.47
C PHE A 190 1.17 -7.08 -18.64
N ASP A 191 1.88 -6.68 -19.70
CA ASP A 191 2.22 -7.57 -20.80
C ASP A 191 3.14 -8.70 -20.29
N ALA A 192 4.21 -8.35 -19.56
CA ALA A 192 5.11 -9.31 -18.94
C ALA A 192 4.40 -10.26 -17.97
N ALA A 193 3.50 -9.72 -17.13
CA ALA A 193 2.70 -10.52 -16.22
C ALA A 193 1.75 -11.48 -16.97
N SER A 194 1.14 -11.05 -18.07
CA SER A 194 0.27 -11.90 -18.88
C SER A 194 1.02 -13.10 -19.46
N GLU A 195 2.23 -12.89 -19.98
CA GLU A 195 3.07 -13.99 -20.47
C GLU A 195 3.54 -14.91 -19.34
N ALA A 196 3.96 -14.35 -18.20
CA ALA A 196 4.37 -15.12 -17.03
C ALA A 196 3.22 -15.99 -16.49
N LEU A 197 2.00 -15.47 -16.43
CA LEU A 197 0.82 -16.26 -16.04
C LEU A 197 0.60 -17.48 -16.95
N GLN A 198 0.95 -17.41 -18.24
CA GLN A 198 0.91 -18.57 -19.12
C GLN A 198 2.00 -19.58 -18.76
N ARG A 199 3.25 -19.13 -18.57
CA ARG A 199 4.39 -19.99 -18.19
C ARG A 199 4.18 -20.67 -16.84
N LEU A 200 3.61 -19.94 -15.87
CA LEU A 200 3.28 -20.42 -14.53
C LEU A 200 2.03 -21.31 -14.47
N GLY A 201 1.34 -21.53 -15.60
CA GLY A 201 0.17 -22.40 -15.65
C GLY A 201 -1.07 -21.84 -14.93
N ALA A 202 -1.18 -20.52 -14.78
CA ALA A 202 -2.32 -19.87 -14.14
C ALA A 202 -3.66 -20.29 -14.79
N PRO A 203 -4.75 -20.55 -14.03
CA PRO A 203 -6.03 -20.96 -14.61
C PRO A 203 -6.55 -20.00 -15.70
N PRO A 204 -7.23 -20.51 -16.76
CA PRO A 204 -7.76 -19.68 -17.84
C PRO A 204 -8.65 -18.52 -17.36
N ALA A 205 -9.46 -18.76 -16.33
CA ALA A 205 -10.32 -17.73 -15.73
C ALA A 205 -9.51 -16.56 -15.14
N MET A 206 -8.40 -16.85 -14.43
CA MET A 206 -7.53 -15.82 -13.87
C MET A 206 -6.83 -15.01 -14.98
N ARG A 207 -6.34 -15.70 -16.02
CA ARG A 207 -5.75 -15.02 -17.20
C ARG A 207 -6.76 -14.13 -17.92
N ALA A 208 -8.01 -14.57 -18.04
CA ALA A 208 -9.08 -13.77 -18.63
C ALA A 208 -9.41 -12.52 -17.80
N LEU A 209 -9.42 -12.62 -16.46
CA LEU A 209 -9.60 -11.47 -15.57
C LEU A 209 -8.47 -10.44 -15.73
N VAL A 210 -7.22 -10.90 -15.79
CA VAL A 210 -6.06 -10.03 -16.01
C VAL A 210 -6.13 -9.37 -17.39
N ALA A 211 -6.43 -10.13 -18.45
CA ALA A 211 -6.59 -9.59 -19.80
C ALA A 211 -7.72 -8.54 -19.87
N GLY A 212 -8.88 -8.82 -19.28
CA GLY A 212 -10.01 -7.89 -19.22
C GLY A 212 -9.67 -6.62 -18.46
N PHE A 213 -8.95 -6.71 -17.33
CA PHE A 213 -8.47 -5.54 -16.61
C PHE A 213 -7.47 -4.72 -17.44
N THR A 214 -6.52 -5.40 -18.09
CA THR A 214 -5.54 -4.77 -18.98
C THR A 214 -6.25 -4.00 -20.08
N GLU A 215 -7.17 -4.61 -20.83
CA GLU A 215 -7.91 -3.95 -21.90
C GLU A 215 -8.75 -2.78 -21.38
N ARG A 216 -9.48 -2.99 -20.27
CA ARG A 216 -10.36 -1.99 -19.67
C ARG A 216 -9.60 -0.73 -19.27
N TYR A 217 -8.47 -0.89 -18.59
CA TYR A 217 -7.79 0.17 -17.87
C TYR A 217 -6.41 0.46 -18.46
N VAL A 218 -5.45 -0.44 -18.21
CA VAL A 218 -4.03 -0.20 -18.52
C VAL A 218 -3.87 0.14 -19.99
N ALA A 219 -4.49 -0.68 -20.86
CA ALA A 219 -4.95 -0.49 -22.25
C ALA A 219 -4.93 0.95 -22.75
N ARG A 220 -5.67 1.74 -22.01
CA ARG A 220 -6.19 3.04 -22.40
C ARG A 220 -5.59 4.17 -21.57
N GLY A 221 -4.54 3.89 -20.78
CA GLY A 221 -3.98 4.86 -19.84
C GLY A 221 -4.97 5.22 -18.71
N ARG A 222 -5.84 4.30 -18.34
CA ARG A 222 -6.88 4.47 -17.31
C ARG A 222 -6.67 3.54 -16.13
N CYS A 223 -7.35 3.81 -15.02
CA CYS A 223 -7.41 3.00 -13.81
C CYS A 223 -8.86 2.90 -13.31
N PRO A 224 -9.19 2.05 -12.32
CA PRO A 224 -10.54 1.94 -11.78
C PRO A 224 -11.16 3.26 -11.32
N ALA A 225 -10.35 4.17 -10.76
CA ALA A 225 -10.80 5.51 -10.38
C ALA A 225 -11.39 6.32 -11.57
N ASP A 226 -10.99 6.04 -12.81
CA ASP A 226 -11.57 6.66 -14.00
C ASP A 226 -13.03 6.29 -14.23
N ASP A 227 -13.44 5.07 -13.90
CA ASP A 227 -14.84 4.67 -14.03
C ASP A 227 -15.69 5.32 -12.93
N LEU A 228 -15.14 5.43 -11.72
CA LEU A 228 -15.82 6.12 -10.61
C LEU A 228 -16.01 7.61 -10.89
N LEU A 229 -15.03 8.26 -11.54
CA LEU A 229 -15.11 9.67 -11.93
C LEU A 229 -16.00 9.91 -13.14
N ALA A 230 -16.15 8.94 -14.04
CA ALA A 230 -17.10 9.02 -15.17
C ALA A 230 -18.57 8.88 -14.73
N HIS A 231 -18.83 8.16 -13.63
CA HIS A 231 -20.18 7.88 -13.13
C HIS A 231 -20.37 8.21 -11.63
N PRO A 232 -20.11 9.46 -11.20
CA PRO A 232 -19.99 9.82 -9.79
C PRO A 232 -21.26 9.52 -8.97
N LEU A 233 -22.44 9.79 -9.51
CA LEU A 233 -23.71 9.55 -8.80
C LEU A 233 -23.97 8.06 -8.54
N ALA A 234 -23.69 7.20 -9.53
CA ALA A 234 -23.84 5.76 -9.39
C ALA A 234 -22.80 5.16 -8.43
N SER A 235 -21.58 5.69 -8.44
CA SER A 235 -20.50 5.26 -7.55
C SER A 235 -20.77 5.62 -6.10
N LEU A 236 -21.26 6.83 -5.82
CA LEU A 236 -21.60 7.28 -4.46
C LEU A 236 -22.78 6.50 -3.88
N ALA A 237 -23.75 6.10 -4.71
CA ALA A 237 -24.88 5.27 -4.27
C ALA A 237 -24.48 3.84 -3.87
N ARG A 238 -23.36 3.32 -4.42
CA ARG A 238 -22.85 1.97 -4.14
C ARG A 238 -21.86 1.92 -2.98
N ALA A 239 -21.42 3.06 -2.44
CA ALA A 239 -20.55 3.12 -1.27
C ALA A 239 -21.37 2.90 0.02
N PRO A 240 -21.27 1.74 0.71
CA PRO A 240 -22.01 1.54 1.94
C PRO A 240 -21.44 2.47 3.02
N GLY A 241 -22.30 3.28 3.66
CA GLY A 241 -21.98 3.90 4.95
C GLY A 241 -21.69 5.41 5.01
N LEU A 242 -21.91 6.20 3.93
CA LEU A 242 -21.74 7.68 4.00
C LEU A 242 -23.03 8.47 4.30
N TRP A 243 -24.18 7.79 4.40
CA TRP A 243 -25.44 8.41 4.80
C TRP A 243 -25.87 7.86 6.16
N GLY A 244 -25.48 8.56 7.22
CA GLY A 244 -26.17 8.48 8.49
C GLY A 244 -27.55 9.13 8.34
N THR A 245 -28.51 8.43 7.73
CA THR A 245 -29.92 8.70 8.02
C THR A 245 -30.28 7.89 9.24
N THR A 246 -30.17 8.51 10.42
CA THR A 246 -30.80 8.00 11.65
C THR A 246 -32.30 7.97 11.42
N ALA A 247 -32.84 6.82 11.02
CA ALA A 247 -34.26 6.52 11.22
C ALA A 247 -34.43 6.17 12.71
N PRO A 248 -35.35 6.83 13.45
CA PRO A 248 -35.51 6.59 14.87
C PRO A 248 -36.01 5.17 15.07
N HIS A 249 -35.18 4.31 15.68
CA HIS A 249 -35.63 3.00 16.15
C HIS A 249 -36.58 3.19 17.31
N GLY A 250 -37.78 2.63 17.15
CA GLY A 250 -38.86 2.64 18.14
C GLY A 250 -38.42 2.10 19.49
N ARG A 251 -38.97 2.73 20.54
CA ARG A 251 -38.93 2.27 21.92
C ARG A 251 -39.34 0.79 21.96
N LYS A 252 -38.52 -0.05 22.58
CA LYS A 252 -38.98 -1.33 23.12
C LYS A 252 -39.56 -1.04 24.49
N ASP A 253 -40.86 -1.25 24.60
CA ASP A 253 -41.58 -1.21 25.86
C ASP A 253 -41.03 -2.28 26.81
N VAL A 254 -40.76 -1.84 28.04
CA VAL A 254 -40.58 -2.71 29.20
C VAL A 254 -41.98 -3.06 29.66
N VAL A 255 -42.30 -4.36 29.69
CA VAL A 255 -43.44 -4.86 30.46
C VAL A 255 -42.90 -5.85 31.48
N SER A 256 -43.40 -5.64 32.70
CA SER A 256 -43.09 -6.29 33.99
C SER A 256 -43.23 -7.79 34.02
#